data_AF-A0AAX2F6X8-F1
#
_entry.id   AF-A0AAX2F6X8-F1
#
_cell.length_a   1.000
_cell.length_b   1.000
_cell.length_c   1.000
_cell.angle_alpha   90.00
_cell.angle_beta   90.00
_cell.angle_gamma   90.00
#
_symmetry.space_group_name_H-M   'P 1'
#
loop_
_entity.id
_entity.type
_entity.pdbx_description
1 polymer ?
#
loop_
_entity_poly.entity_id
_entity_poly.type
_entity_poly.pdbx_seq_one_letter_code
_entity_poly.pdbx_strand_id
1 'polypeptide(L)'
;MKILSIVTVGGRHIKWLGLYMIFMLSVQSCDMGFILPLNNNKFSYDISLSEDSMVKVRSMYFNGWYYLLFDLKGEYVINPDSLKLKFCDESIMVGKLLPCSETDTYNKNNTYVKNRLIKVQLHYESKAKNQGVDEPIVLFVLPSNFIMRNDKRVLTDSLRIVLRRPKRK
;
A
#
# COMPACT_ATOMS: atom_id res chain seq x y z
N MET A 1 48.19 -22.18 35.36
CA MET A 1 47.08 -22.66 34.49
C MET A 1 46.23 -21.48 34.07
N LYS A 2 46.25 -21.13 32.77
CA LYS A 2 45.52 -20.02 32.13
C LYS A 2 44.35 -20.60 31.32
N ILE A 3 43.13 -20.66 31.84
CA ILE A 3 41.95 -21.09 31.04
C ILE A 3 40.69 -20.23 31.30
N LEU A 4 40.70 -19.28 32.22
CA LEU A 4 39.45 -18.65 32.70
C LEU A 4 39.07 -17.28 32.11
N SER A 5 39.82 -16.72 31.14
CA SER A 5 39.57 -15.33 30.68
C SER A 5 38.97 -15.18 29.28
N ILE A 6 38.59 -16.25 28.58
CA ILE A 6 38.11 -16.17 27.19
C ILE A 6 36.56 -16.13 27.08
N VAL A 7 35.83 -16.51 28.14
CA VAL A 7 34.38 -16.75 28.02
C VAL A 7 33.51 -15.49 28.22
N THR A 8 34.05 -14.40 28.78
CA THR A 8 33.22 -13.26 29.24
C THR A 8 33.02 -12.14 28.21
N VAL A 9 33.84 -12.05 27.16
CA VAL A 9 33.72 -10.98 26.15
C VAL A 9 32.88 -11.44 24.94
N GLY A 10 33.01 -12.70 24.51
CA GLY A 10 32.26 -13.24 23.36
C GLY A 10 30.75 -13.36 23.61
N GLY A 11 30.33 -13.79 24.80
CA GLY A 11 28.91 -13.96 25.13
C GLY A 11 28.12 -12.66 25.25
N ARG A 12 28.78 -11.54 25.57
CA ARG A 12 28.15 -10.21 25.69
C ARG A 12 27.88 -9.59 24.30
N HIS A 13 28.81 -9.79 23.36
CA HIS A 13 28.64 -9.39 21.95
C HIS A 13 27.58 -10.23 21.23
N ILE A 14 27.49 -11.54 21.50
CA ILE A 14 26.47 -12.42 20.89
C ILE A 14 25.05 -12.04 21.34
N LYS A 15 24.88 -11.67 22.62
CA LYS A 15 23.58 -11.18 23.13
C LYS A 15 23.17 -9.85 22.49
N TRP A 16 24.12 -8.94 22.28
CA TRP A 16 23.87 -7.68 21.58
C TRP A 16 23.55 -7.88 20.10
N LEU A 17 24.27 -8.77 19.41
CA LEU A 17 23.98 -9.16 18.02
C LEU A 17 22.59 -9.78 17.89
N GLY A 18 22.20 -10.68 18.80
CA GLY A 18 20.85 -11.25 18.81
C GLY A 18 19.77 -10.20 19.01
N LEU A 19 19.97 -9.26 19.95
CA LEU A 19 19.04 -8.16 20.18
C LEU A 19 18.97 -7.20 18.97
N TYR A 20 20.10 -6.94 18.31
CA TYR A 20 20.18 -6.10 17.12
C TYR A 20 19.49 -6.77 15.93
N MET A 21 19.64 -8.08 15.75
CA MET A 21 18.92 -8.84 14.72
C MET A 21 17.42 -8.85 14.98
N ILE A 22 16.98 -9.04 16.23
CA ILE A 22 15.57 -8.92 16.61
C ILE A 22 15.07 -7.50 16.34
N PHE A 23 15.82 -6.47 16.72
CA PHE A 23 15.44 -5.08 16.47
C PHE A 23 15.34 -4.76 14.97
N MET A 24 16.30 -5.21 14.16
CA MET A 24 16.27 -5.06 12.69
C MET A 24 15.09 -5.83 12.06
N LEU A 25 14.77 -7.03 12.58
CA LEU A 25 13.57 -7.78 12.17
C LEU A 25 12.27 -7.09 12.61
N SER A 26 12.25 -6.41 13.76
CA SER A 26 11.12 -5.60 14.23
C SER A 26 10.93 -4.31 13.41
N VAL A 27 12.02 -3.74 12.88
CA VAL A 27 11.97 -2.55 11.99
C VAL A 27 11.57 -2.94 10.57
N GLN A 28 11.70 -4.21 10.18
CA GLN A 28 11.07 -4.78 8.99
C GLN A 28 9.56 -5.01 9.18
N SER A 29 8.85 -4.03 9.79
CA SER A 29 7.42 -3.87 9.54
C SER A 29 7.27 -3.48 8.08
N CYS A 30 7.17 -4.49 7.22
CA CYS A 30 6.96 -4.32 5.80
C CYS A 30 5.64 -3.57 5.57
N ASP A 31 5.73 -2.25 5.40
CA ASP A 31 4.66 -1.46 4.78
C ASP A 31 4.49 -1.97 3.35
N MET A 32 3.64 -3.00 3.19
CA MET A 32 3.31 -3.56 1.89
C MET A 32 2.38 -2.61 1.14
N GLY A 33 2.97 -1.61 0.51
CA GLY A 33 2.33 -0.80 -0.52
C GLY A 33 2.51 -1.43 -1.91
N PHE A 34 1.50 -1.34 -2.76
CA PHE A 34 1.62 -1.74 -4.15
C PHE A 34 1.86 -0.49 -4.99
N ILE A 35 3.04 -0.43 -5.62
CA ILE A 35 3.41 0.63 -6.54
C ILE A 35 2.70 0.38 -7.85
N LEU A 36 1.80 1.28 -8.24
CA LEU A 36 1.17 1.37 -9.56
C LEU A 36 2.09 2.15 -10.51
N PRO A 37 2.91 1.48 -11.33
CA PRO A 37 3.68 2.15 -12.37
C PRO A 37 2.73 2.64 -13.46
N LEU A 38 2.75 3.96 -13.68
CA LEU A 38 2.02 4.62 -14.76
C LEU A 38 2.99 4.82 -15.92
N ASN A 39 2.83 4.05 -17.00
CA ASN A 39 3.60 4.25 -18.22
C ASN A 39 2.69 4.85 -19.30
N ASN A 40 2.98 6.06 -19.77
CA ASN A 40 2.20 6.74 -20.83
C ASN A 40 0.68 6.79 -20.58
N ASN A 41 0.25 7.07 -19.34
CA ASN A 41 -1.16 7.07 -18.92
C ASN A 41 -1.87 5.70 -19.00
N LYS A 42 -1.10 4.61 -19.15
CA LYS A 42 -1.57 3.22 -19.09
C LYS A 42 -0.88 2.53 -17.92
N PHE A 43 -1.62 1.72 -17.17
CA PHE A 43 -1.03 0.92 -16.09
C PHE A 43 0.00 -0.04 -16.70
N SER A 44 1.25 0.02 -16.24
CA SER A 44 2.37 -0.72 -16.87
C SER A 44 2.46 -2.18 -16.42
N TYR A 45 1.36 -2.78 -15.97
CA TYR A 45 1.39 -4.17 -15.54
C TYR A 45 1.05 -5.11 -16.70
N ASP A 46 1.92 -6.10 -16.91
CA ASP A 46 1.60 -7.36 -17.58
C ASP A 46 0.69 -8.21 -16.68
N ILE A 47 -0.51 -7.73 -16.41
CA ILE A 47 -1.58 -8.50 -15.77
C ILE A 47 -2.52 -8.93 -16.88
N SER A 48 -2.78 -10.23 -16.97
CA SER A 48 -3.78 -10.78 -17.89
C SER A 48 -5.12 -10.07 -17.69
N LEU A 49 -5.46 -9.17 -18.61
CA LEU A 49 -6.78 -8.59 -18.76
C LEU A 49 -7.76 -9.74 -19.00
N SER A 50 -8.76 -9.89 -18.13
CA SER A 50 -9.86 -10.82 -18.37
C SER A 50 -11.18 -10.05 -18.38
N GLU A 51 -11.84 -10.25 -19.51
CA GLU A 51 -13.17 -9.92 -20.04
C GLU A 51 -13.76 -8.50 -19.88
N ASP A 52 -13.51 -7.72 -18.83
CA ASP A 52 -14.20 -6.42 -18.64
C ASP A 52 -13.26 -5.24 -18.27
N SER A 53 -12.15 -5.03 -18.98
CA SER A 53 -11.19 -3.91 -18.77
C SER A 53 -10.54 -3.77 -17.37
N MET A 54 -10.72 -4.76 -16.49
CA MET A 54 -10.26 -4.70 -15.10
C MET A 54 -8.83 -5.21 -14.94
N VAL A 55 -7.98 -4.44 -14.25
CA VAL A 55 -6.61 -4.86 -13.88
C VAL A 55 -6.64 -5.57 -12.52
N LYS A 56 -6.21 -6.83 -12.46
CA LYS A 56 -6.20 -7.64 -11.23
C LYS A 56 -4.84 -7.67 -10.53
N VAL A 57 -4.72 -6.97 -9.41
CA VAL A 57 -3.52 -6.99 -8.56
C VAL A 57 -3.73 -7.94 -7.38
N ARG A 58 -2.80 -8.88 -7.16
CA ARG A 58 -2.81 -9.76 -5.98
C ARG A 58 -1.85 -9.22 -4.92
N SER A 59 -2.31 -9.21 -3.68
CA SER A 59 -1.59 -8.66 -2.53
C SER A 59 -1.80 -9.54 -1.30
N MET A 60 -0.82 -9.55 -0.38
CA MET A 60 -0.99 -10.13 0.95
C MET A 60 -1.52 -9.06 1.92
N TYR A 61 -2.44 -9.46 2.80
CA TYR A 61 -3.03 -8.57 3.80
C TYR A 61 -2.60 -8.96 5.21
N PHE A 62 -2.03 -8.00 5.91
CA PHE A 62 -1.59 -8.04 7.31
C PHE A 62 -2.50 -7.13 8.15
N ASN A 63 -2.61 -7.35 9.46
CA ASN A 63 -3.29 -6.37 10.31
C ASN A 63 -2.44 -5.08 10.32
N GLY A 64 -2.86 -4.04 9.59
CA GLY A 64 -2.09 -2.81 9.43
C GLY A 64 -2.66 -1.88 8.36
N TRP A 65 -1.85 -0.89 7.97
CA TRP A 65 -2.18 0.11 6.96
C TRP A 65 -1.79 -0.37 5.56
N TYR A 66 -2.61 -0.04 4.56
CA TYR A 66 -2.28 -0.30 3.16
C TYR A 66 -2.06 1.01 2.44
N TYR A 67 -1.20 1.02 1.43
CA TYR A 67 -0.93 2.22 0.65
C TYR A 67 -1.14 1.94 -0.84
N LEU A 68 -1.94 2.78 -1.50
CA LEU A 68 -1.88 2.93 -2.96
C LEU A 68 -0.73 3.88 -3.28
N LEU A 69 0.25 3.41 -4.04
CA LEU A 69 1.42 4.19 -4.40
C LEU A 69 1.37 4.54 -5.90
N PHE A 70 1.47 5.83 -6.23
CA PHE A 70 1.47 6.35 -7.59
C PHE A 70 2.80 7.07 -7.85
N ASP A 71 3.66 6.49 -8.68
CA ASP A 71 4.91 7.15 -9.09
C ASP A 71 4.66 8.04 -10.31
N LEU A 72 4.43 9.33 -10.07
CA LEU A 72 4.07 10.28 -11.10
C LEU A 72 5.32 10.89 -11.75
N LYS A 73 5.53 10.62 -13.05
CA LYS A 73 6.58 11.26 -13.87
C LYS A 73 5.98 12.34 -14.77
N GLY A 74 6.30 13.61 -14.54
CA GLY A 74 5.70 14.78 -15.20
C GLY A 74 4.82 15.62 -14.26
N GLU A 75 3.99 16.47 -14.85
CA GLU A 75 3.09 17.40 -14.16
C GLU A 75 1.66 16.86 -14.11
N TYR A 76 1.06 16.89 -12.92
CA TYR A 76 -0.26 16.33 -12.64
C TYR A 76 -1.03 17.25 -11.69
N VAL A 77 -2.35 17.05 -11.67
CA VAL A 77 -3.26 17.70 -10.75
C VAL A 77 -3.93 16.63 -9.89
N ILE A 78 -3.86 16.79 -8.58
CA ILE A 78 -4.46 15.90 -7.59
C ILE A 78 -5.77 16.51 -7.07
N ASN A 79 -6.83 15.69 -7.09
CA ASN A 79 -8.14 16.00 -6.53
C ASN A 79 -8.51 14.95 -5.48
N PRO A 80 -8.08 15.12 -4.21
CA PRO A 80 -8.28 14.13 -3.16
C PRO A 80 -9.73 13.64 -3.04
N ASP A 81 -10.70 14.54 -3.12
CA ASP A 81 -12.12 14.22 -2.94
C ASP A 81 -12.72 13.41 -4.09
N SER A 82 -12.01 13.35 -5.23
CA SER A 82 -12.46 12.61 -6.41
C SER A 82 -12.06 11.14 -6.39
N LEU A 83 -11.31 10.65 -5.39
CA LEU A 83 -10.95 9.23 -5.31
C LEU A 83 -12.20 8.38 -5.07
N LYS A 84 -12.42 7.38 -5.92
CA LYS A 84 -13.56 6.47 -5.81
C LYS A 84 -13.07 5.06 -5.53
N LEU A 85 -13.45 4.53 -4.37
CA LEU A 85 -13.16 3.16 -3.96
C LEU A 85 -14.46 2.39 -3.73
N LYS A 86 -14.45 1.09 -4.04
CA LYS A 86 -15.56 0.19 -3.77
C LYS A 86 -15.03 -1.14 -3.22
N PHE A 87 -15.41 -1.50 -2.01
CA PHE A 87 -15.17 -2.85 -1.49
C PHE A 87 -16.27 -3.79 -1.95
N CYS A 88 -15.94 -5.07 -2.18
CA CYS A 88 -16.95 -6.11 -2.41
C CYS A 88 -17.75 -6.43 -1.14
N ASP A 89 -17.09 -6.36 0.01
CA ASP A 89 -17.68 -6.63 1.31
C ASP A 89 -18.24 -5.33 1.90
N GLU A 90 -19.57 -5.27 2.02
CA GLU A 90 -20.31 -4.11 2.54
C GLU A 90 -20.11 -3.91 4.06
N SER A 91 -19.58 -4.92 4.76
CA SER A 91 -19.23 -4.80 6.18
C SER A 91 -17.98 -3.96 6.40
N ILE A 92 -17.20 -3.68 5.35
CA ILE A 92 -15.97 -2.89 5.42
C ILE A 92 -16.29 -1.41 5.27
N MET A 93 -15.97 -0.62 6.29
CA MET A 93 -15.96 0.83 6.22
C MET A 93 -14.59 1.36 5.84
N VAL A 94 -14.60 2.45 5.08
CA VAL A 94 -13.38 3.16 4.67
C VAL A 94 -13.23 4.40 5.54
N GLY A 95 -12.06 4.54 6.16
CA GLY A 95 -11.70 5.75 6.89
C GLY A 95 -11.43 6.94 5.95
N LYS A 96 -11.11 8.09 6.52
CA LYS A 96 -10.69 9.25 5.73
C LYS A 96 -9.38 8.94 5.03
N LEU A 97 -9.37 9.05 3.71
CA LEU A 97 -8.20 8.81 2.88
C LEU A 97 -7.63 10.16 2.46
N LEU A 98 -6.39 10.44 2.86
CA LEU A 98 -5.67 11.62 2.39
C LEU A 98 -4.46 11.18 1.57
N PRO A 99 -4.32 11.64 0.33
CA PRO A 99 -3.08 11.48 -0.41
C PRO A 99 -1.96 12.27 0.29
N CYS A 100 -0.80 11.65 0.42
CA CYS A 100 0.40 12.27 0.94
C CYS A 100 1.61 11.94 0.07
N SER A 101 2.63 12.79 0.12
CA SER A 101 3.98 12.48 -0.29
C SER A 101 4.86 12.38 0.97
N GLU A 102 6.18 12.23 0.80
CA GLU A 102 7.10 12.17 1.94
C GLU A 102 6.97 13.36 2.90
N THR A 103 6.70 14.56 2.38
CA THR A 103 6.67 15.80 3.17
C THR A 103 5.29 16.44 3.23
N ASP A 104 4.40 16.13 2.29
CA ASP A 104 3.17 16.90 2.09
C ASP A 104 1.94 16.01 2.24
N THR A 105 0.87 16.54 2.84
CA THR A 105 -0.48 15.93 2.76
C THR A 105 -1.36 16.80 1.88
N TYR A 106 -1.98 16.21 0.87
CA TYR A 106 -2.83 16.93 -0.08
C TYR A 106 -4.28 16.80 0.35
N ASN A 107 -4.83 17.88 0.90
CA ASN A 107 -6.21 17.98 1.36
C ASN A 107 -7.09 18.87 0.47
N LYS A 108 -6.50 19.54 -0.51
CA LYS A 108 -7.16 20.50 -1.40
C LYS A 108 -7.22 19.95 -2.82
N ASN A 109 -8.37 20.09 -3.47
CA ASN A 109 -8.50 19.80 -4.90
C ASN A 109 -7.69 20.79 -5.74
N ASN A 110 -7.43 20.41 -6.99
CA ASN A 110 -6.61 21.16 -7.94
C ASN A 110 -5.18 21.43 -7.44
N THR A 111 -4.60 20.47 -6.71
CA THR A 111 -3.21 20.59 -6.24
C THR A 111 -2.25 20.13 -7.33
N TYR A 112 -1.38 21.02 -7.79
CA TYR A 112 -0.35 20.71 -8.78
C TYR A 112 0.81 19.95 -8.14
N VAL A 113 1.20 18.84 -8.75
CA VAL A 113 2.35 18.03 -8.33
C VAL A 113 3.22 17.69 -9.53
N LYS A 114 4.54 17.64 -9.32
CA LYS A 114 5.51 17.31 -10.37
C LYS A 114 6.51 16.28 -9.86
N ASN A 115 6.75 15.23 -10.66
CA ASN A 115 7.78 14.21 -10.41
C ASN A 115 7.74 13.69 -8.96
N ARG A 116 6.58 13.22 -8.50
CA ARG A 116 6.34 12.92 -7.09
C ARG A 116 5.71 11.54 -6.90
N LEU A 117 6.17 10.82 -5.88
CA LEU A 117 5.50 9.64 -5.37
C LEU A 117 4.32 10.08 -4.47
N ILE A 118 3.11 9.74 -4.89
CA ILE A 118 1.89 9.99 -4.12
C ILE A 118 1.47 8.68 -3.47
N LYS A 119 1.21 8.72 -2.16
CA LYS A 119 0.76 7.60 -1.35
C LYS A 119 -0.66 7.90 -0.86
N VAL A 120 -1.58 6.95 -0.98
CA VAL A 120 -2.90 7.04 -0.35
C VAL A 120 -3.02 5.92 0.66
N GLN A 121 -3.04 6.29 1.94
CA GLN A 121 -3.23 5.34 3.02
C GLN A 121 -4.68 4.86 3.06
N LEU A 122 -4.90 3.59 2.73
CA LEU A 122 -6.16 2.88 2.85
C LEU A 122 -6.33 2.41 4.29
N HIS A 123 -7.09 3.19 5.05
CA HIS A 123 -7.63 2.76 6.34
C HIS A 123 -9.00 2.13 6.12
N TYR A 124 -9.20 0.92 6.61
CA TYR A 124 -10.51 0.29 6.60
C TYR A 124 -10.76 -0.49 7.89
N GLU A 125 -12.02 -0.54 8.30
CA GLU A 125 -12.47 -1.23 9.50
C GLU A 125 -13.62 -2.16 9.15
N SER A 126 -13.59 -3.40 9.64
CA SER A 126 -14.72 -4.31 9.49
C SER A 126 -15.72 -4.06 10.62
N LYS A 127 -17.00 -3.90 10.26
CA LYS A 127 -18.12 -3.86 11.21
C LYS A 127 -18.43 -5.23 11.81
N ALA A 128 -18.02 -6.32 11.16
CA ALA A 128 -18.28 -7.66 11.62
C ALA A 128 -17.33 -7.99 12.79
N LYS A 129 -17.82 -7.85 14.03
CA LYS A 129 -17.00 -8.03 15.24
C LYS A 129 -16.32 -9.40 15.36
N ASN A 130 -16.73 -10.43 14.64
CA ASN A 130 -16.34 -11.82 14.93
C ASN A 130 -16.27 -12.78 13.73
N GLN A 131 -16.01 -12.33 12.50
CA GLN A 131 -15.71 -13.28 11.42
C GLN A 131 -14.21 -13.31 11.19
N GLY A 132 -13.60 -14.45 11.50
CA GLY A 132 -12.32 -14.84 10.94
C GLY A 132 -12.49 -14.94 9.43
N VAL A 133 -12.40 -13.81 8.73
CA VAL A 133 -12.51 -13.79 7.28
C VAL A 133 -11.21 -14.40 6.75
N ASP A 134 -11.27 -15.70 6.44
CA ASP A 134 -10.27 -16.38 5.62
C ASP A 134 -10.43 -16.02 4.12
N GLU A 135 -11.54 -15.34 3.79
CA GLU A 135 -11.82 -14.89 2.44
C GLU A 135 -10.99 -13.65 2.06
N PRO A 136 -10.58 -13.55 0.79
CA PRO A 136 -9.83 -12.39 0.32
C PRO A 136 -10.68 -11.13 0.33
N ILE A 137 -10.14 -10.04 0.88
CA ILE A 137 -10.74 -8.72 0.74
C ILE A 137 -10.53 -8.25 -0.70
N VAL A 138 -11.62 -7.86 -1.37
CA VAL A 138 -11.56 -7.35 -2.75
C VAL A 138 -11.93 -5.87 -2.73
N LEU A 139 -11.00 -5.04 -3.22
CA LEU A 139 -11.12 -3.60 -3.37
C LEU A 139 -11.07 -3.23 -4.84
N PHE A 140 -11.97 -2.36 -5.29
CA PHE A 140 -11.91 -1.69 -6.57
C PHE A 140 -11.51 -0.24 -6.41
N VAL A 141 -10.50 0.20 -7.17
CA VAL A 141 -10.23 1.62 -7.43
C VAL A 141 -10.93 1.96 -8.75
N LEU A 142 -11.92 2.85 -8.71
CA LEU A 142 -12.78 3.14 -9.85
C LEU A 142 -12.25 4.33 -10.66
N PRO A 143 -12.56 4.42 -11.97
CA PRO A 143 -12.23 5.57 -12.79
C PRO A 143 -12.66 6.89 -12.16
N SER A 144 -11.74 7.84 -12.05
CA SER A 144 -12.01 9.09 -11.34
C SER A 144 -11.06 10.24 -11.70
N ASN A 145 -11.43 11.45 -11.30
CA ASN A 145 -10.62 12.66 -11.49
C ASN A 145 -9.52 12.83 -10.42
N PHE A 146 -9.23 11.78 -9.64
CA PHE A 146 -8.29 11.84 -8.52
C PHE A 146 -6.89 12.29 -8.96
N ILE A 147 -6.39 11.74 -10.07
CA ILE A 147 -5.15 12.17 -10.73
C ILE A 147 -5.51 12.58 -12.15
N MET A 148 -5.22 13.82 -12.49
CA MET A 148 -5.45 14.41 -13.81
C MET A 148 -4.12 14.83 -14.43
N ARG A 149 -4.03 14.72 -15.75
CA ARG A 149 -2.91 15.23 -16.55
C ARG A 149 -3.46 15.86 -17.82
N ASN A 150 -3.11 17.12 -18.09
CA ASN A 150 -3.61 17.87 -19.26
C ASN A 150 -5.14 17.74 -19.42
N ASP A 151 -5.87 17.97 -18.32
CA ASP A 151 -7.35 17.86 -18.23
C ASP A 151 -7.95 16.48 -18.56
N LYS A 152 -7.11 15.44 -18.64
CA LYS A 152 -7.55 14.05 -18.83
C LYS A 152 -7.32 13.23 -17.56
N ARG A 153 -8.25 12.30 -17.30
CA ARG A 153 -8.11 11.34 -16.20
C ARG A 153 -6.95 10.40 -16.49
N VAL A 154 -6.13 10.17 -15.47
CA VAL A 154 -5.08 9.15 -15.53
C VAL A 154 -5.65 7.78 -15.19
N LEU A 155 -6.58 7.70 -14.24
CA LEU A 155 -7.28 6.46 -13.89
C LEU A 155 -8.56 6.34 -14.75
N THR A 156 -8.45 5.65 -15.89
CA THR A 156 -9.54 5.45 -16.85
C THR A 156 -10.31 4.15 -16.66
N ASP A 157 -9.63 3.12 -16.14
CA ASP A 157 -10.18 1.78 -15.94
C ASP A 157 -10.28 1.45 -14.44
N SER A 158 -11.10 0.45 -14.11
CA SER A 158 -11.20 -0.06 -12.74
C SER A 158 -10.04 -1.00 -12.41
N LEU A 159 -9.42 -0.77 -11.26
CA LEU A 159 -8.37 -1.62 -10.71
C LEU A 159 -8.97 -2.52 -9.64
N ARG A 160 -8.87 -3.83 -9.81
CA ARG A 160 -9.29 -4.83 -8.82
C ARG A 160 -8.08 -5.28 -8.01
N ILE A 161 -8.05 -4.92 -6.74
CA ILE A 161 -7.04 -5.34 -5.77
C ILE A 161 -7.63 -6.48 -4.94
N VAL A 162 -7.00 -7.64 -4.98
CA VAL A 162 -7.35 -8.81 -4.18
C VAL A 162 -6.31 -8.97 -3.08
N LEU A 163 -6.69 -8.58 -1.88
CA LEU A 163 -5.96 -8.76 -0.65
C LEU A 163 -6.18 -10.20 -0.16
N ARG A 164 -5.13 -10.97 0.14
CA ARG A 164 -5.21 -12.33 0.73
C ARG A 164 -4.47 -12.46 2.05
N ARG A 165 -5.05 -13.16 3.03
CA ARG A 165 -4.33 -13.45 4.28
C ARG A 165 -3.20 -14.44 3.99
N PRO A 166 -2.00 -14.24 4.54
CA PRO A 166 -1.02 -15.31 4.56
C PRO A 166 -1.59 -16.49 5.36
N LYS A 167 -1.68 -17.67 4.73
CA LYS A 167 -2.04 -18.90 5.44
C LYS A 167 -0.99 -19.15 6.51
N ARG A 168 -1.41 -19.30 7.79
CA ARG A 168 -0.51 -19.82 8.83
C ARG A 168 -0.13 -21.24 8.42
N LYS A 169 1.17 -21.49 8.20
CA LYS A 169 1.72 -22.85 8.05
C LYS A 169 1.83 -23.50 9.41
#